data_AF-W1J5D6-F1
#
_entry.id   AF-W1J5D6-F1
#
_cell.length_a   1.000
_cell.length_b   1.000
_cell.length_c   1.000
_cell.angle_alpha   90.00
_cell.angle_beta   90.00
_cell.angle_gamma   90.00
#
_symmetry.space_group_name_H-M   'P 1'
#
loop_
_entity.id
_entity.type
_entity.pdbx_description
1 polymer ?
#
loop_
_entity_poly.entity_id
_entity_poly.type
_entity_poly.pdbx_seq_one_letter_code
_entity_poly.pdbx_strand_id
1 'polypeptide(L)'
;MENQILTQLYGRGWAFPPAFTLENGVEMAEGAEDVRQSLHILFRTEPGERLMRENYGCGLNDFMFENIRNELFAEMESHIHDSVLRYESRADITDIQVRQSPKNKSTLQVRVMYRLRGSDIQQQIQGTLALNEGQRVEAL
;
A
#
# COMPACT_ATOMS: atom_id res chain seq x y z
N MET A 1 -23.53 -11.90 -5.01
CA MET A 1 -24.20 -10.58 -5.01
C MET A 1 -23.29 -9.51 -4.40
N GLU A 2 -22.75 -9.72 -3.20
CA GLU A 2 -21.87 -8.76 -2.52
C GLU A 2 -20.65 -8.33 -3.37
N ASN A 3 -19.95 -9.30 -3.97
CA ASN A 3 -18.80 -9.00 -4.83
C ASN A 3 -19.17 -8.16 -6.07
N GLN A 4 -20.33 -8.42 -6.70
CA GLN A 4 -20.81 -7.64 -7.84
C GLN A 4 -21.10 -6.17 -7.48
N ILE A 5 -21.63 -5.92 -6.27
CA ILE A 5 -21.88 -4.54 -5.79
C ILE A 5 -20.55 -3.82 -5.57
N LEU A 6 -19.56 -4.50 -4.98
CA LEU A 6 -18.23 -3.93 -4.79
C LEU A 6 -17.53 -3.62 -6.12
N THR A 7 -17.64 -4.50 -7.12
CA THR A 7 -17.13 -4.23 -8.47
C THR A 7 -17.80 -3.01 -9.11
N GLN A 8 -19.10 -2.78 -8.88
CA GLN A 8 -19.79 -1.59 -9.38
C GLN A 8 -19.32 -0.30 -8.69
N LEU A 9 -19.00 -0.37 -7.40
CA LEU A 9 -18.57 0.79 -6.61
C LEU A 9 -17.10 1.16 -6.85
N TYR A 10 -16.20 0.17 -6.86
CA TYR A 10 -14.75 0.40 -6.89
C TYR A 10 -14.12 0.12 -8.25
N GLY A 11 -14.88 -0.48 -9.17
CA GLY A 11 -14.47 -0.72 -10.54
C GLY A 11 -13.71 -2.03 -10.73
N ARG A 12 -13.04 -2.09 -11.88
CA ARG A 12 -12.20 -3.21 -12.31
C ARG A 12 -10.96 -2.69 -13.01
N GLY A 13 -9.80 -3.17 -12.59
CA GLY A 13 -8.48 -2.81 -13.11
C GLY A 13 -7.68 -4.04 -13.50
N TRP A 14 -6.53 -3.82 -14.14
CA TRP A 14 -5.58 -4.91 -14.39
C TRP A 14 -5.02 -5.38 -13.06
N ALA A 15 -4.92 -6.70 -12.88
CA ALA A 15 -4.31 -7.25 -11.69
C ALA A 15 -2.81 -6.90 -11.63
N PHE A 16 -2.31 -6.71 -10.42
CA PHE A 16 -0.90 -6.58 -10.12
C PHE A 16 -0.45 -7.72 -9.18
N PRO A 17 0.57 -8.51 -9.57
CA PRO A 17 1.38 -8.38 -10.79
C PRO A 17 0.59 -8.70 -12.08
N PRO A 18 0.86 -8.01 -13.21
CA PRO A 18 0.18 -8.29 -14.47
C PRO A 18 0.43 -9.73 -14.92
N ALA A 19 -0.66 -10.47 -15.13
CA ALA A 19 -0.63 -11.86 -15.58
C ALA A 19 -1.56 -12.03 -16.77
N PHE A 20 -1.18 -12.93 -17.69
CA PHE A 20 -1.93 -13.21 -18.90
C PHE A 20 -2.19 -14.70 -19.04
N THR A 21 -3.43 -15.06 -19.36
CA THR A 21 -3.88 -16.43 -19.57
C THR A 21 -4.55 -16.56 -20.93
N LEU A 22 -4.51 -17.75 -21.53
CA LEU A 22 -5.15 -17.99 -22.83
C LEU A 22 -6.68 -17.88 -22.76
N GLU A 23 -7.26 -18.15 -21.58
CA GLU A 23 -8.71 -18.16 -21.37
C GLU A 23 -9.26 -16.75 -21.14
N ASN A 24 -8.62 -15.95 -20.27
CA ASN A 24 -9.15 -14.66 -19.83
C ASN A 24 -8.43 -13.45 -20.46
N GLY A 25 -7.35 -13.68 -21.20
CA GLY A 25 -6.50 -12.61 -21.71
C GLY A 25 -5.68 -12.02 -20.58
N VAL A 26 -6.11 -10.89 -20.01
CA VAL A 26 -5.45 -10.25 -18.86
C VAL A 26 -6.23 -10.55 -17.58
N GLU A 27 -5.52 -10.93 -16.53
CA GLU A 27 -6.12 -11.11 -15.21
C GLU A 27 -6.57 -9.75 -14.65
N MET A 28 -7.81 -9.67 -14.17
CA MET A 28 -8.41 -8.44 -13.67
C MET A 28 -8.57 -8.49 -12.15
N ALA A 29 -8.29 -7.36 -11.49
CA ALA A 29 -8.67 -7.12 -10.09
C ALA A 29 -10.01 -6.38 -10.05
N GLU A 30 -10.90 -6.79 -9.14
CA GLU A 30 -12.27 -6.28 -9.06
C GLU A 30 -12.63 -5.83 -7.65
N GLY A 31 -13.41 -4.75 -7.56
CA GLY A 31 -14.02 -4.31 -6.30
C GLY A 31 -13.00 -4.01 -5.21
N ALA A 32 -13.15 -4.66 -4.06
CA ALA A 32 -12.26 -4.54 -2.90
C ALA A 32 -10.79 -4.89 -3.23
N GLU A 33 -10.58 -5.86 -4.12
CA GLU A 33 -9.23 -6.33 -4.47
C GLU A 33 -8.49 -5.31 -5.33
N ASP A 34 -9.19 -4.57 -6.19
CA ASP A 34 -8.59 -3.48 -6.99
C ASP A 34 -8.09 -2.35 -6.08
N VAL A 35 -8.83 -2.01 -5.02
CA VAL A 35 -8.39 -1.02 -4.02
C VAL A 35 -7.16 -1.51 -3.26
N ARG A 36 -7.15 -2.78 -2.82
CA ARG A 36 -6.00 -3.37 -2.13
C ARG A 36 -4.74 -3.35 -3.01
N GLN A 37 -4.87 -3.70 -4.29
CA GLN A 37 -3.75 -3.70 -5.22
C GLN A 37 -3.28 -2.29 -5.59
N SER A 38 -4.19 -1.31 -5.66
CA SER A 38 -3.84 0.10 -5.85
C SER A 38 -2.96 0.62 -4.70
N LEU A 39 -3.33 0.32 -3.44
CA LEU A 39 -2.49 0.62 -2.27
C LEU A 39 -1.13 -0.06 -2.35
N HIS A 40 -1.09 -1.33 -2.73
CA HIS A 40 0.17 -2.06 -2.93
C HIS A 40 1.08 -1.41 -3.98
N ILE A 41 0.51 -0.96 -5.09
CA ILE A 41 1.25 -0.25 -6.13
C ILE A 41 1.76 1.08 -5.58
N LEU A 42 0.92 1.85 -4.87
CA LEU A 42 1.31 3.13 -4.27
C LEU A 42 2.51 2.96 -3.33
N PHE A 43 2.46 2.00 -2.41
CA PHE A 43 3.52 1.80 -1.43
C PHE A 43 4.83 1.25 -2.00
N ARG A 44 4.78 0.58 -3.15
CA ARG A 44 5.96 0.05 -3.84
C ARG A 44 6.53 0.98 -4.91
N THR A 45 5.87 2.11 -5.16
CA THR A 45 6.31 3.10 -6.13
C THR A 45 6.95 4.27 -5.41
N GLU A 46 8.11 4.69 -5.90
CA GLU A 46 8.79 5.88 -5.42
C GLU A 46 8.40 7.11 -6.27
N PRO A 47 8.27 8.29 -5.65
CA PRO A 47 8.16 9.55 -6.39
C PRO A 47 9.29 9.66 -7.42
N GLY A 48 8.93 10.03 -8.65
CA GLY A 48 9.82 10.14 -9.80
C GLY A 48 9.84 8.91 -10.72
N GLU A 49 9.34 7.73 -10.27
CA GLU A 49 9.36 6.53 -11.12
C GLU A 49 8.32 6.55 -12.25
N ARG A 50 7.21 7.28 -12.07
CA ARG A 50 6.11 7.31 -13.05
C ARG A 50 6.26 8.46 -14.04
N LEU A 51 6.33 8.12 -15.32
CA LEU A 51 6.34 9.07 -16.42
C LEU A 51 5.13 10.01 -16.35
N MET A 52 5.37 11.33 -16.46
CA MET A 52 4.37 12.41 -16.35
C MET A 52 3.59 12.44 -15.03
N ARG A 53 4.05 11.71 -14.00
CA ARG A 53 3.46 11.66 -12.65
C ARG A 53 4.55 11.60 -11.60
N GLU A 54 5.44 12.59 -11.61
CA GLU A 54 6.63 12.65 -10.76
C GLU A 54 6.30 12.57 -9.26
N ASN A 55 5.18 13.12 -8.81
CA ASN A 55 4.83 13.09 -7.39
C ASN A 55 4.20 11.77 -6.91
N TYR A 56 3.83 10.85 -7.81
CA TYR A 56 3.14 9.62 -7.43
C TYR A 56 4.10 8.62 -6.79
N GLY A 57 3.71 8.11 -5.62
CA GLY A 57 4.46 7.13 -4.85
C GLY A 57 4.30 7.40 -3.36
N CYS A 58 4.66 6.43 -2.52
CA CYS A 58 4.69 6.62 -1.08
C CYS A 58 6.05 7.07 -0.57
N GLY A 59 7.14 6.92 -1.33
CA GLY A 59 8.45 7.45 -0.94
C GLY A 59 8.99 6.83 0.36
N LEU A 60 8.74 5.53 0.59
CA LEU A 60 9.13 4.89 1.84
C LEU A 60 10.66 4.71 1.93
N ASN A 61 11.37 4.85 0.81
CA ASN A 61 12.83 4.76 0.80
C ASN A 61 13.50 5.97 1.46
N ASP A 62 12.80 7.10 1.60
CA ASP A 62 13.34 8.28 2.29
C ASP A 62 13.67 7.99 3.76
N PHE A 63 13.05 6.97 4.35
CA PHE A 63 13.31 6.51 5.72
C PHE A 63 14.46 5.49 5.82
N MET A 64 15.04 5.04 4.70
CA MET A 64 16.13 4.06 4.74
C MET A 64 17.36 4.63 5.44
N PHE A 65 18.06 3.78 6.20
CA PHE A 65 19.24 4.16 7.00
C PHE A 65 18.98 5.17 8.14
N GLU A 66 17.73 5.58 8.37
CA GLU A 66 17.38 6.38 9.54
C GLU A 66 17.50 5.58 10.84
N ASN A 67 17.74 6.29 11.94
CA ASN A 67 17.79 5.68 13.26
C ASN A 67 16.39 5.33 13.76
N ILE A 68 16.20 4.11 14.26
CA ILE A 68 14.92 3.67 14.82
C ILE A 68 14.67 4.37 16.15
N ARG A 69 13.69 5.28 16.14
CA ARG A 69 13.22 6.06 17.28
C ARG A 69 11.72 6.31 17.13
N ASN A 70 11.05 6.69 18.21
CA ASN A 70 9.59 6.89 18.18
C ASN A 70 9.18 8.01 17.22
N GLU A 71 10.05 9.00 17.02
CA GLU A 71 9.82 10.09 16.07
C GLU A 71 9.74 9.58 14.63
N LEU A 72 10.58 8.59 14.27
CA LEU A 72 10.55 7.95 12.95
C LEU A 72 9.22 7.24 12.70
N PHE A 73 8.66 6.57 13.72
CA PHE A 73 7.38 5.89 13.59
C PHE A 73 6.25 6.88 13.31
N ALA A 74 6.18 7.96 14.08
CA ALA A 74 5.17 9.01 13.89
C ALA A 74 5.30 9.68 12.51
N GLU A 75 6.53 9.91 12.04
CA GLU A 75 6.79 10.48 10.72
C GLU A 75 6.32 9.54 9.59
N MET A 76 6.67 8.26 9.67
CA MET A 76 6.21 7.24 8.73
C MET A 76 4.68 7.10 8.72
N GLU A 77 4.05 7.09 9.90
CA GLU A 77 2.59 7.01 10.03
C GLU A 77 1.90 8.20 9.34
N SER A 78 2.38 9.43 9.60
CA SER A 78 1.87 10.64 8.94
C SER A 78 2.07 10.60 7.43
N HIS A 79 3.24 10.15 6.98
CA HIS A 79 3.60 10.13 5.56
C HIS A 79 2.79 9.12 4.76
N ILE A 80 2.57 7.92 5.33
CA ILE A 80 1.69 6.90 4.75
C ILE A 80 0.26 7.42 4.69
N HIS A 81 -0.24 8.01 5.77
CA HIS A 81 -1.58 8.57 5.82
C HIS A 81 -1.79 9.62 4.71
N ASP A 82 -0.87 10.57 4.58
CA ASP A 82 -0.98 11.66 3.60
C ASP A 82 -0.86 11.14 2.16
N SER A 83 -0.02 10.14 1.92
CA SER A 83 0.12 9.48 0.63
C SER A 83 -1.17 8.78 0.21
N VAL A 84 -1.79 8.02 1.11
CA VAL A 84 -3.07 7.35 0.84
C VAL A 84 -4.18 8.36 0.62
N LEU A 85 -4.28 9.38 1.47
CA LEU A 85 -5.28 10.44 1.35
C LEU A 85 -5.21 11.15 -0.01
N ARG A 86 -3.99 11.34 -0.55
CA ARG A 86 -3.76 12.01 -1.83
C ARG A 86 -4.03 11.12 -3.04
N TYR A 87 -3.65 9.84 -2.98
CA TYR A 87 -3.58 8.98 -4.16
C TYR A 87 -4.62 7.84 -4.19
N GLU A 88 -5.26 7.49 -3.07
CA GLU A 88 -6.28 6.44 -3.02
C GLU A 88 -7.53 6.85 -2.23
N SER A 89 -8.40 7.62 -2.90
CA SER A 89 -9.65 8.14 -2.31
C SER A 89 -10.71 7.09 -1.95
N ARG A 90 -10.55 5.83 -2.39
CA ARG A 90 -11.50 4.73 -2.12
C ARG A 90 -11.21 4.02 -0.79
N ALA A 91 -10.05 4.25 -0.18
CA ALA A 91 -9.66 3.68 1.10
C ALA A 91 -9.59 4.76 2.19
N ASP A 92 -10.41 4.63 3.23
CA ASP A 92 -10.36 5.49 4.41
C ASP A 92 -9.47 4.81 5.47
N ILE A 93 -8.30 5.39 5.79
CA ILE A 93 -7.40 4.84 6.81
C ILE A 93 -8.08 4.87 8.19
N THR A 94 -8.03 3.75 8.91
CA THR A 94 -8.59 3.61 10.26
C THR A 94 -7.51 3.48 11.34
N ASP A 95 -6.37 2.88 11.01
CA ASP A 95 -5.22 2.75 11.91
C ASP A 95 -3.94 2.53 11.09
N ILE A 96 -2.82 3.09 11.54
CA ILE A 96 -1.48 2.77 11.02
C ILE A 96 -0.62 2.40 12.21
N GLN A 97 0.09 1.28 12.08
CA GLN A 97 0.98 0.79 13.12
C GLN A 97 2.35 0.49 12.54
N VAL A 98 3.35 1.25 13.00
CA VAL A 98 4.76 1.00 12.70
C VAL A 98 5.44 0.44 13.94
N ARG A 99 6.10 -0.71 13.80
CA ARG A 99 6.78 -1.39 14.91
C ARG A 99 8.11 -1.99 14.47
N GLN A 100 9.10 -1.98 15.34
CA GLN A 100 10.34 -2.72 15.11
C GLN A 100 10.07 -4.23 15.16
N SER A 101 10.63 -4.98 14.21
CA SER A 101 10.52 -6.43 14.16
C SER A 101 11.24 -7.07 15.35
N PRO A 102 10.63 -8.04 16.05
CA PRO A 102 11.29 -8.75 17.14
C PRO A 102 12.39 -9.70 16.62
N LYS A 103 12.34 -10.09 15.34
CA LYS A 103 13.31 -11.00 14.72
C LYS A 103 14.55 -10.28 14.20
N ASN A 104 14.38 -9.07 13.70
CA ASN A 104 15.47 -8.26 13.16
C ASN A 104 15.31 -6.80 13.59
N LYS A 105 16.27 -6.31 14.38
CA LYS A 105 16.23 -4.94 14.92
C LYS A 105 16.34 -3.87 13.84
N SER A 106 16.84 -4.17 12.64
CA SER A 106 16.90 -3.20 11.54
C SER A 106 15.66 -3.21 10.64
N THR A 107 14.65 -4.02 10.95
CA THR A 107 13.43 -4.15 10.13
C THR A 107 12.26 -3.52 10.85
N LEU A 108 11.50 -2.69 10.14
CA LEU A 108 10.22 -2.16 10.57
C LEU A 108 9.09 -2.96 9.93
N GLN A 109 8.07 -3.27 10.74
CA GLN A 109 6.81 -3.83 10.32
C GLN A 109 5.79 -2.70 10.27
N VAL A 110 5.16 -2.54 9.12
CA VAL A 110 4.11 -1.54 8.88
C VAL A 110 2.81 -2.29 8.66
N ARG A 111 1.76 -1.93 9.41
CA ARG A 111 0.41 -2.39 9.18
C ARG A 111 -0.48 -1.19 8.95
N VAL A 112 -1.23 -1.22 7.86
CA VAL A 112 -2.21 -0.18 7.53
C VAL A 112 -3.59 -0.84 7.53
N MET A 113 -4.46 -0.39 8.42
CA MET A 113 -5.87 -0.76 8.45
C MET A 113 -6.67 0.34 7.77
N TYR A 114 -7.63 -0.07 6.94
CA TYR A 114 -8.49 0.85 6.22
C TYR A 114 -9.88 0.26 6.04
N ARG A 115 -10.84 1.16 5.83
CA ARG A 115 -12.20 0.82 5.44
C ARG A 115 -12.41 1.20 3.99
N LEU A 116 -13.10 0.36 3.23
CA LEU A 116 -13.54 0.74 1.89
C LEU A 116 -14.61 1.82 1.98
N ARG A 117 -14.34 2.98 1.39
CA ARG A 117 -15.19 4.17 1.50
C ARG A 117 -16.60 3.87 0.98
N GLY A 118 -17.61 4.20 1.77
CA GLY A 118 -19.01 3.91 1.47
C GLY A 118 -19.47 2.48 1.83
N SER A 119 -18.65 1.70 2.55
CA SER A 119 -19.00 0.41 3.12
C SER A 119 -18.48 0.27 4.55
N ASP A 120 -18.92 -0.75 5.28
CA ASP A 120 -18.36 -1.12 6.60
C ASP A 120 -17.27 -2.19 6.53
N ILE A 121 -16.78 -2.49 5.32
CA ILE A 121 -15.77 -3.52 5.09
C ILE A 121 -14.41 -2.98 5.51
N GLN A 122 -13.83 -3.61 6.53
CA GLN A 122 -12.47 -3.36 7.01
C GLN A 122 -11.49 -4.29 6.31
N GLN A 123 -10.35 -3.75 5.90
CA GLN A 123 -9.24 -4.49 5.33
C GLN A 123 -7.93 -4.03 5.97
N GLN A 124 -6.88 -4.82 5.77
CA GLN A 124 -5.54 -4.47 6.20
C GLN A 124 -4.53 -4.88 5.14
N ILE A 125 -3.42 -4.17 5.11
CA ILE A 125 -2.24 -4.45 4.29
C ILE A 125 -1.01 -4.37 5.21
N GLN A 126 -0.06 -5.28 5.04
CA GLN A 126 1.02 -5.43 6.01
C GLN A 126 2.34 -5.72 5.33
N GLY A 127 3.39 -5.05 5.78
CA GLY A 127 4.67 -5.16 5.11
C GLY A 127 5.87 -4.86 5.94
N THR A 128 7.03 -5.06 5.33
CA THR A 128 8.32 -4.90 6.00
C THR A 128 9.26 -3.97 5.25
N LEU A 129 9.88 -3.06 5.99
CA LEU A 129 10.95 -2.19 5.50
C LEU A 129 12.24 -2.56 6.23
N ALA A 130 13.24 -3.06 5.50
CA ALA A 130 14.58 -3.29 6.05
C ALA A 130 15.41 -2.01 5.90
N LEU A 131 15.83 -1.41 7.03
CA LEU A 131 16.52 -0.13 7.02
C LEU A 131 18.03 -0.23 6.72
N ASN A 132 18.62 -1.40 6.94
CA ASN A 132 20.08 -1.63 6.82
C ASN A 132 20.48 -2.37 5.53
N GLU A 133 19.52 -3.02 4.89
CA GLU A 133 19.70 -3.70 3.63
C GLU A 133 19.15 -2.76 2.56
N GLY A 134 19.88 -2.50 1.48
CA GLY A 134 19.39 -1.71 0.35
C GLY A 134 18.19 -2.34 -0.39
N GLN A 135 17.44 -3.22 0.27
CA GLN A 135 16.29 -3.91 -0.27
C GLN A 135 15.03 -3.06 -0.08
N ARG A 136 14.35 -2.81 -1.19
CA ARG A 136 13.02 -2.18 -1.22
C ARG A 136 12.03 -2.99 -0.38
N VAL A 137 11.00 -2.33 0.15
CA VAL A 137 9.91 -2.92 0.93
C VAL A 137 9.48 -4.28 0.38
N GLU A 138 9.71 -5.34 1.16
CA GLU A 138 9.33 -6.71 0.82
C GLU A 138 7.98 -7.03 1.44
N ALA A 139 7.01 -7.29 0.54
CA ALA A 139 5.59 -7.55 0.77
C ALA A 139 4.83 -6.43 1.49
N LEU A 140 3.73 -5.97 0.89
CA LEU A 140 2.63 -5.24 1.54
C LEU A 140 1.34 -5.99 1.21
#